data_AF-A0A431LZD5-F1
#
_entry.id   AF-A0A431LZD5-F1
#
_cell.length_a   1.000
_cell.length_b   1.000
_cell.length_c   1.000
_cell.angle_alpha   90.00
_cell.angle_beta   90.00
_cell.angle_gamma   90.00
#
_symmetry.space_group_name_H-M   'P 1'
#
loop_
_entity.id
_entity.type
_entity.pdbx_description
1 polymer ?
#
loop_
_entity_poly.entity_id
_entity_poly.type
_entity_poly.pdbx_seq_one_letter_code
_entity_poly.pdbx_strand_id
1 'polypeptide(L)'
;MVALNEHVSKKFDAELESLRSRVMQMGGLVETQINTAIDAFMTGDLDRMEEVIADDHQVNGLEVSIDDDCAHIVARRQPTAGDLRMVMAVSKIVTD
;
A
#
# COMPACT_ATOMS: atom_id res chain seq x y z
N MET A 1 27.98 16.05 -14.22
CA MET A 1 26.54 16.16 -14.57
C MET A 1 25.85 14.80 -14.70
N VAL A 2 26.51 13.76 -15.27
CA VAL A 2 25.94 12.40 -15.41
C VAL A 2 25.63 11.70 -14.07
N ALA A 3 26.53 11.76 -13.09
CA ALA A 3 26.34 11.09 -11.79
C ALA A 3 25.13 11.61 -11.00
N LEU A 4 24.79 12.91 -11.10
CA LEU A 4 23.67 13.50 -10.38
C LEU A 4 22.32 12.97 -10.92
N ASN A 5 22.18 12.88 -12.24
CA ASN A 5 20.98 12.32 -12.87
C ASN A 5 20.79 10.84 -12.54
N GLU A 6 21.88 10.08 -12.48
CA GLU A 6 21.85 8.67 -12.09
C GLU A 6 21.38 8.46 -10.64
N HIS A 7 21.88 9.30 -9.71
CA HIS A 7 21.43 9.27 -8.32
C HIS A 7 19.95 9.67 -8.15
N VAL A 8 19.47 10.61 -8.96
CA VAL A 8 18.05 11.04 -8.94
C VAL A 8 17.13 9.93 -9.45
N SER A 9 17.51 9.23 -10.52
CA SER A 9 16.78 8.09 -11.06
C SER A 9 16.73 6.94 -10.06
N LYS A 10 17.88 6.52 -9.50
CA LYS A 10 17.95 5.42 -8.53
C LYS A 10 17.08 5.65 -7.30
N LYS A 11 17.01 6.91 -6.81
CA LYS A 11 16.12 7.25 -5.69
C LYS A 11 14.65 7.16 -6.09
N PHE A 12 14.30 7.57 -7.30
CA PHE A 12 12.93 7.48 -7.79
C PHE A 12 12.50 6.02 -7.98
N ASP A 13 13.35 5.18 -8.57
CA ASP A 13 13.10 3.75 -8.71
C ASP A 13 12.90 3.07 -7.34
N ALA A 14 13.68 3.47 -6.33
CA ALA A 14 13.50 2.99 -4.96
C ALA A 14 12.20 3.47 -4.32
N GLU A 15 11.74 4.70 -4.60
CA GLU A 15 10.42 5.19 -4.15
C GLU A 15 9.29 4.36 -4.76
N LEU A 16 9.37 4.06 -6.06
CA LEU A 16 8.40 3.21 -6.77
C LEU A 16 8.39 1.78 -6.24
N GLU A 17 9.54 1.22 -5.89
CA GLU A 17 9.62 -0.13 -5.32
C GLU A 17 9.10 -0.17 -3.88
N SER A 18 9.38 0.87 -3.09
CA SER A 18 8.81 1.03 -1.75
C SER A 18 7.28 1.09 -1.81
N LEU A 19 6.72 1.79 -2.80
CA LEU A 19 5.28 1.88 -3.00
C LEU A 19 4.67 0.49 -3.27
N ARG A 20 5.28 -0.31 -4.15
CA ARG A 20 4.85 -1.71 -4.40
C ARG A 20 4.93 -2.57 -3.15
N SER A 21 6.03 -2.47 -2.40
CA SER A 21 6.23 -3.24 -1.17
C SER A 21 5.14 -2.95 -0.14
N ARG A 22 4.69 -1.69 -0.04
CA ARG A 22 3.61 -1.30 0.88
C ARG A 22 2.26 -1.87 0.48
N VAL A 23 1.94 -1.88 -0.82
CA VAL A 23 0.73 -2.55 -1.33
C VAL A 23 0.76 -4.05 -0.99
N MET A 24 1.90 -4.71 -1.18
CA MET A 24 2.06 -6.12 -0.82
C MET A 24 1.88 -6.36 0.69
N GLN A 25 2.41 -5.46 1.53
CA GLN A 25 2.22 -5.52 2.98
C GLN A 25 0.75 -5.37 3.36
N MET A 26 0.04 -4.40 2.76
CA MET A 26 -1.39 -4.19 2.99
C MET A 26 -2.20 -5.43 2.57
N GLY A 27 -1.88 -6.01 1.40
CA GLY A 27 -2.52 -7.23 0.91
C GLY A 27 -2.34 -8.43 1.87
N GLY A 28 -1.13 -8.63 2.41
CA GLY A 28 -0.88 -9.70 3.38
C GLY A 28 -1.61 -9.50 4.72
N LEU A 29 -1.78 -8.25 5.15
CA LEU A 29 -2.58 -7.92 6.33
C LEU A 29 -4.06 -8.24 6.10
N VAL A 30 -4.61 -7.80 4.97
CA VAL A 30 -6.00 -8.10 4.57
C VAL A 30 -6.24 -9.61 4.49
N GLU A 31 -5.31 -10.36 3.87
CA GLU A 31 -5.39 -11.83 3.81
C GLU A 31 -5.43 -12.47 5.22
N THR A 32 -4.60 -11.97 6.14
CA THR A 32 -4.57 -12.46 7.53
C THR A 32 -5.88 -12.17 8.25
N GLN A 33 -6.44 -10.96 8.08
CA GLN A 33 -7.71 -10.57 8.69
C GLN A 33 -8.88 -11.40 8.13
N ILE A 34 -8.91 -11.66 6.82
CA ILE A 34 -9.93 -12.51 6.19
C ILE A 34 -9.87 -13.94 6.74
N ASN A 35 -8.69 -14.54 6.79
CA ASN A 35 -8.54 -15.90 7.33
C ASN A 35 -8.98 -15.96 8.81
N THR A 36 -8.60 -14.96 9.59
CA THR A 36 -8.98 -14.86 11.00
C THR A 36 -10.49 -14.69 11.16
N ALA A 37 -11.13 -13.86 10.33
CA ALA A 37 -12.57 -13.66 10.32
C ALA A 37 -13.33 -14.95 10.01
N ILE A 38 -12.88 -15.70 9.01
CA ILE A 38 -13.47 -16.99 8.62
C ILE A 38 -13.35 -17.99 9.78
N ASP A 39 -12.16 -18.14 10.36
CA ASP A 39 -11.92 -19.07 11.47
C ASP A 39 -12.76 -18.71 12.70
N ALA A 40 -12.81 -17.42 13.07
CA ALA A 40 -13.59 -16.94 14.20
C ALA A 40 -15.09 -17.19 13.97
N PHE A 41 -15.60 -16.89 12.78
CA PHE A 41 -16.99 -17.13 12.41
C PHE A 41 -17.38 -18.61 12.50
N MET A 42 -16.54 -19.50 11.98
CA MET A 42 -16.81 -20.95 12.00
C MET A 42 -16.77 -21.55 13.41
N THR A 43 -15.97 -20.99 14.30
CA THR A 43 -15.81 -21.46 15.69
C THR A 43 -16.75 -20.77 16.67
N GLY A 44 -17.42 -19.68 16.27
CA GLY A 44 -18.25 -18.86 17.14
C GLY A 44 -17.44 -18.04 18.15
N ASP A 45 -16.17 -17.77 17.85
CA ASP A 45 -15.24 -17.02 18.72
C ASP A 45 -15.50 -15.51 18.58
N LEU A 46 -16.33 -14.97 19.47
CA LEU A 46 -16.72 -13.55 19.45
C LEU A 46 -15.55 -12.61 19.76
N ASP A 47 -14.67 -12.99 20.68
CA ASP A 47 -13.52 -12.16 21.07
C ASP A 47 -12.59 -11.95 19.87
N ARG A 48 -12.36 -13.02 19.10
CA ARG A 48 -11.52 -12.96 17.90
C ARG A 48 -12.20 -12.22 16.74
N MET A 49 -13.54 -12.21 16.67
CA MET A 49 -14.25 -11.34 15.72
C MET A 49 -14.12 -9.86 16.09
N GLU A 50 -14.20 -9.52 17.37
CA GLU A 50 -13.97 -8.15 17.84
C GLU A 50 -12.54 -7.68 17.56
N GLU A 51 -11.55 -8.56 17.71
CA GLU A 51 -10.15 -8.28 17.35
C GLU A 51 -9.99 -7.96 15.85
N VAL A 52 -10.60 -8.76 14.97
CA VAL A 52 -10.56 -8.48 13.51
C VAL A 52 -11.18 -7.12 13.18
N ILE A 53 -12.32 -6.78 13.79
CA ILE A 53 -12.96 -5.47 13.59
C ILE A 53 -12.05 -4.35 14.11
N ALA A 54 -11.43 -4.54 15.26
CA ALA A 54 -10.51 -3.57 15.82
C ALA A 54 -9.31 -3.38 14.88
N ASP A 55 -8.76 -4.45 14.31
CA ASP A 55 -7.55 -4.42 13.47
C ASP A 55 -7.75 -3.85 12.06
N ASP A 56 -8.98 -3.69 11.59
CA ASP A 56 -9.30 -3.03 10.32
C ASP A 56 -8.67 -1.62 10.20
N HIS A 57 -8.54 -0.90 11.32
CA HIS A 57 -7.88 0.41 11.35
C HIS A 57 -6.45 0.41 10.79
N GLN A 58 -5.74 -0.72 10.87
CA GLN A 58 -4.40 -0.86 10.35
C GLN A 58 -4.38 -0.84 8.81
N VAL A 59 -5.38 -1.45 8.16
CA VAL A 59 -5.55 -1.42 6.70
C VAL A 59 -5.89 0.00 6.26
N ASN A 60 -6.84 0.66 6.93
CA ASN A 60 -7.20 2.05 6.67
C ASN A 60 -5.98 2.99 6.79
N GLY A 61 -5.13 2.76 7.80
CA GLY A 61 -3.88 3.52 7.97
C GLY A 61 -2.89 3.32 6.83
N LEU A 62 -2.77 2.09 6.32
CA LEU A 62 -1.92 1.78 5.16
C LEU A 62 -2.46 2.40 3.88
N GLU A 63 -3.77 2.36 3.65
CA GLU A 63 -4.42 3.00 2.50
C GLU A 63 -4.07 4.48 2.44
N VAL A 64 -4.36 5.24 3.51
CA VAL A 64 -4.08 6.69 3.58
C VAL A 64 -2.61 6.96 3.35
N SER A 65 -1.73 6.18 3.98
CA SER A 65 -0.28 6.37 3.85
C SER A 65 0.24 6.06 2.44
N ILE A 66 -0.37 5.11 1.72
CA ILE A 66 0.01 4.78 0.34
C ILE A 66 -0.51 5.85 -0.63
N ASP A 67 -1.72 6.37 -0.42
CA ASP A 67 -2.27 7.43 -1.26
C ASP A 67 -1.48 8.75 -1.11
N ASP A 68 -1.06 9.09 0.12
CA ASP A 68 -0.15 10.22 0.39
C ASP A 68 1.20 10.04 -0.34
N ASP A 69 1.78 8.84 -0.33
CA ASP A 69 3.00 8.53 -1.06
C ASP A 69 2.81 8.70 -2.58
N CYS A 70 1.67 8.26 -3.12
CA CYS A 70 1.31 8.47 -4.52
C CYS A 70 1.25 9.96 -4.87
N ALA A 71 0.55 10.76 -4.07
CA ALA A 71 0.43 12.19 -4.25
C ALA A 71 1.81 12.88 -4.18
N HIS A 72 2.65 12.49 -3.24
CA HIS A 72 4.01 13.01 -3.11
C HIS A 72 4.89 12.68 -4.32
N ILE A 73 4.81 11.46 -4.84
CA ILE A 73 5.54 11.06 -6.05
C ILE A 73 5.11 11.92 -7.23
N VAL A 74 3.80 12.07 -7.47
CA VAL A 74 3.28 12.88 -8.58
C VAL A 74 3.75 14.32 -8.46
N ALA A 75 3.60 14.93 -7.28
CA ALA A 75 3.95 16.34 -7.05
C ALA A 75 5.45 16.62 -7.19
N ARG A 76 6.31 15.73 -6.70
CA ARG A 76 7.77 15.96 -6.64
C ARG A 76 8.52 15.50 -7.88
N ARG A 77 8.05 14.45 -8.55
CA ARG A 77 8.80 13.76 -9.61
C ARG A 77 8.26 14.02 -11.01
N GLN A 78 7.00 14.46 -11.14
CA GLN A 78 6.32 14.63 -12.44
C GLN A 78 6.59 13.43 -13.37
N PRO A 79 6.24 12.20 -12.93
CA PRO A 79 6.62 10.98 -13.61
C PRO A 79 6.14 10.92 -15.06
N THR A 80 6.90 10.22 -15.90
CA THR A 80 6.50 9.99 -17.30
C THR A 80 5.41 8.93 -17.40
N ALA A 81 4.80 8.77 -18.57
CA ALA A 81 3.55 8.03 -18.77
C ALA A 81 3.55 6.58 -18.20
N GLY A 82 4.68 5.89 -18.19
CA GLY A 82 4.79 4.54 -17.62
C GLY A 82 4.68 4.54 -16.10
N ASP A 83 5.51 5.35 -15.44
CA ASP A 83 5.57 5.45 -13.99
C ASP A 83 4.30 6.07 -13.42
N LEU A 84 3.76 7.10 -14.09
CA LEU A 84 2.49 7.72 -13.70
C LEU A 84 1.35 6.70 -13.73
N ARG A 85 1.29 5.83 -14.74
CA ARG A 85 0.29 4.76 -14.81
C ARG A 85 0.42 3.79 -13.63
N MET A 86 1.65 3.45 -13.25
CA MET A 86 1.90 2.57 -12.09
C MET A 86 1.41 3.22 -10.80
N VAL A 87 1.76 4.49 -10.55
CA VAL A 87 1.33 5.22 -9.35
C VAL A 87 -0.20 5.32 -9.28
N MET A 88 -0.87 5.63 -10.40
CA MET A 88 -2.33 5.70 -10.46
C MET A 88 -2.99 4.32 -10.27
N ALA A 89 -2.36 3.25 -10.77
CA ALA A 89 -2.84 1.89 -10.52
C ALA A 89 -2.71 1.50 -9.04
N VAL A 90 -1.63 1.92 -8.36
CA VAL A 90 -1.49 1.70 -6.91
C VAL A 90 -2.58 2.43 -6.14
N SER A 91 -2.76 3.73 -6.36
CA SER A 91 -3.81 4.53 -5.69
C SER A 91 -5.20 3.90 -5.89
N LYS A 92 -5.48 3.41 -7.12
CA LYS A 92 -6.67 2.62 -7.42
C LYS A 92 -6.80 1.34 -6.59
N ILE A 93 -5.76 0.51 -6.56
CA ILE A 93 -5.78 -0.82 -5.91
C ILE A 93 -5.96 -0.71 -4.39
N VAL A 94 -5.50 0.38 -3.77
CA VAL A 94 -5.61 0.50 -2.31
C VAL A 94 -6.95 1.04 -1.83
N THR A 95 -7.71 1.68 -2.71
CA THR A 95 -9.02 2.29 -2.39
C THR A 95 -10.22 1.52 -2.97
N ASP A 96 -10.08 0.90 -4.15
CA ASP A 96 -11.13 0.09 -4.81
C ASP A 96 -11.01 -1.41 -4.45
#